data_AF-A0AAN6E916-F1
#
_entry.id   AF-A0AAN6E916-F1
#
_cell.length_a   1.000
_cell.length_b   1.000
_cell.length_c   1.000
_cell.angle_alpha   90.00
_cell.angle_beta   90.00
_cell.angle_gamma   90.00
#
_symmetry.space_group_name_H-M   'P 1'
#
loop_
_entity.id
_entity.type
_entity.pdbx_description
1 polymer ?
#
loop_
_entity_poly.entity_id
_entity_poly.type
_entity_poly.pdbx_seq_one_letter_code
_entity_poly.pdbx_strand_id
1 'polypeptide(L)'
;MPVYHIVLMKFKPHVGEAEIEKLKASAANMVGKIPGLQSVELNKPHPSTAHRSQGFDFGLVAVFDKAETIKVFAEHPVHLE
;
A
#
# COMPACT_ATOMS: atom_id res chain seq x y z
N MET A 1 -17.91 -5.31 -7.44
CA MET A 1 -17.51 -6.10 -6.25
C MET A 1 -16.18 -5.53 -5.80
N PRO A 2 -16.00 -5.24 -4.50
CA PRO A 2 -14.75 -4.68 -4.03
C PRO A 2 -13.56 -5.58 -4.36
N VAL A 3 -12.42 -4.97 -4.67
CA VAL A 3 -11.17 -5.67 -4.95
C VAL A 3 -10.10 -5.27 -3.94
N TYR A 4 -9.50 -6.28 -3.31
CA TYR A 4 -8.39 -6.09 -2.38
C TYR A 4 -7.08 -6.24 -3.14
N HIS A 5 -6.38 -5.13 -3.35
CA HIS A 5 -5.03 -5.13 -3.90
C HIS A 5 -4.03 -5.20 -2.75
N ILE A 6 -3.30 -6.31 -2.67
CA ILE A 6 -2.41 -6.63 -1.55
C ILE A 6 -0.96 -6.64 -2.05
N VAL A 7 -0.10 -5.86 -1.38
CA VAL A 7 1.33 -5.78 -1.68
C VAL A 7 2.13 -6.13 -0.43
N LEU A 8 3.14 -6.99 -0.58
CA LEU A 8 4.12 -7.26 0.46
C LEU A 8 5.45 -6.60 0.09
N MET A 9 6.00 -5.81 1.00
CA MET A 9 7.21 -5.04 0.76
C MET A 9 8.34 -5.57 1.62
N LYS A 10 9.49 -5.76 0.99
CA LYS A 10 10.78 -5.94 1.67
C LYS A 10 11.63 -4.71 1.36
N PHE A 11 12.06 -4.01 2.39
CA PHE A 11 12.85 -2.80 2.23
C PHE A 11 14.32 -3.14 2.00
N LYS A 12 15.01 -2.22 1.33
CA LYS A 12 16.47 -2.27 1.27
C LYS A 12 17.04 -2.07 2.68
N PRO A 13 18.27 -2.58 2.96
CA PRO A 13 18.95 -2.25 4.20
C PRO A 13 19.04 -0.73 4.38
N HIS A 14 18.87 -0.27 5.61
CA HIS A 14 18.98 1.15 6.03
C HIS A 14 17.84 2.09 5.61
N VAL A 15 16.68 1.59 5.17
CA VAL A 15 15.49 2.45 5.05
C VAL A 15 15.13 3.01 6.43
N GLY A 16 15.10 4.34 6.53
CA GLY A 16 14.85 5.06 7.78
C GLY A 16 13.36 5.25 8.07
N GLU A 17 13.04 5.58 9.32
CA GLU A 17 11.66 5.84 9.74
C GLU A 17 11.02 7.00 8.96
N ALA A 18 11.78 8.06 8.65
CA ALA A 18 11.28 9.19 7.88
C ALA A 18 10.84 8.80 6.46
N GLU A 19 11.54 7.87 5.81
CA GLU A 19 11.16 7.36 4.49
C GLU A 19 9.89 6.51 4.56
N ILE A 20 9.74 5.72 5.63
CA ILE A 20 8.53 4.92 5.88
C ILE A 20 7.32 5.83 6.14
N GLU A 21 7.47 6.88 6.94
CA GLU A 21 6.39 7.83 7.19
C GLU A 21 6.02 8.61 5.92
N LYS A 22 7.00 8.97 5.08
CA LYS A 22 6.73 9.53 3.76
C LYS A 22 5.93 8.55 2.88
N LEU A 23 6.30 7.28 2.87
CA LEU A 23 5.58 6.24 2.11
C LEU A 23 4.12 6.11 2.57
N LYS A 24 3.88 6.07 3.89
CA LYS A 24 2.52 6.03 4.45
C LYS A 24 1.71 7.27 4.07
N ALA A 25 2.31 8.46 4.17
CA ALA A 25 1.65 9.71 3.83
C ALA A 25 1.30 9.76 2.33
N SER A 26 2.23 9.35 1.46
CA SER A 26 1.98 9.23 0.02
C SER A 26 0.83 8.27 -0.28
N ALA A 27 0.81 7.10 0.37
CA ALA A 27 -0.28 6.14 0.20
C ALA A 27 -1.63 6.75 0.61
N ALA A 28 -1.73 7.28 1.83
CA ALA A 28 -2.97 7.90 2.33
C ALA A 28 -3.46 9.05 1.44
N ASN A 29 -2.53 9.83 0.88
CA ASN A 29 -2.81 10.96 -0.02
C ASN A 29 -3.43 10.54 -1.37
N MET A 30 -3.37 9.26 -1.75
CA MET A 30 -4.04 8.75 -2.96
C MET A 30 -5.57 8.66 -2.81
N VAL A 31 -6.06 8.43 -1.59
CA VAL A 31 -7.49 8.24 -1.32
C VAL A 31 -8.24 9.54 -1.61
N GLY A 32 -9.31 9.45 -2.39
CA GLY A 32 -10.08 10.60 -2.86
C GLY A 32 -9.47 11.32 -4.07
N LYS A 33 -8.23 11.01 -4.48
CA LYS A 33 -7.62 11.50 -5.72
C LYS A 33 -7.69 10.49 -6.86
N ILE A 34 -7.56 9.20 -6.56
CA ILE A 34 -7.63 8.13 -7.55
C ILE A 34 -9.07 7.60 -7.62
N PRO A 35 -9.74 7.66 -8.79
CA PRO A 35 -11.07 7.09 -8.96
C PRO A 35 -11.13 5.61 -8.59
N GLY A 36 -12.07 5.25 -7.72
CA GLY A 36 -12.31 3.88 -7.30
C GLY A 36 -11.45 3.38 -6.13
N LEU A 37 -10.38 4.09 -5.74
CA LEU A 37 -9.63 3.78 -4.53
C LEU A 37 -10.41 4.23 -3.28
N GLN A 38 -10.89 3.27 -2.49
CA GLN A 38 -11.73 3.52 -1.32
C GLN A 38 -10.91 3.68 -0.04
N SER A 39 -9.87 2.87 0.13
CA SER A 39 -8.97 2.94 1.28
C SER A 39 -7.60 2.36 0.94
N VAL A 40 -6.59 2.76 1.70
CA VAL A 40 -5.26 2.13 1.69
C VAL A 40 -4.67 2.16 3.08
N GLU A 41 -4.18 1.00 3.52
CA GLU A 41 -3.48 0.84 4.79
C GLU A 41 -2.14 0.17 4.54
N LEU A 42 -1.09 0.65 5.22
CA LEU A 42 0.28 0.16 5.11
C LEU A 42 0.89 0.04 6.50
N ASN A 43 1.28 -1.17 6.91
CA ASN A 43 1.85 -1.39 8.24
C ASN A 43 2.76 -2.62 8.33
N LYS A 44 3.50 -2.69 9.44
CA LYS A 44 4.35 -3.84 9.78
C LYS A 44 3.49 -5.05 10.16
N PRO A 45 3.95 -6.28 9.94
CA PRO A 45 3.39 -7.47 10.57
C PRO A 45 3.30 -7.29 12.08
N HIS A 46 2.21 -7.78 12.68
CA HIS A 46 2.09 -7.78 14.12
C HIS A 46 3.19 -8.67 14.75
N PRO A 47 3.83 -8.27 15.86
CA PRO A 47 4.94 -9.02 16.45
C PRO A 47 4.65 -10.52 16.71
N SER A 48 3.43 -10.87 17.13
CA SER A 48 3.05 -12.26 17.40
C SER A 48 3.03 -13.15 16.15
N THR A 49 2.89 -12.57 14.95
CA THR A 49 2.83 -13.29 13.67
C THR A 49 3.98 -12.94 12.73
N ALA A 50 4.91 -12.06 13.15
CA ALA A 50 6.03 -11.61 12.33
C ALA A 50 6.90 -12.76 11.79
N HIS A 51 7.03 -13.87 12.52
CA HIS A 51 7.73 -15.08 12.06
C HIS A 51 7.11 -15.71 10.79
N ARG A 52 5.87 -15.36 10.45
CA ARG A 52 5.17 -15.82 9.23
C ARG A 52 5.31 -14.85 8.06
N SER A 53 5.95 -13.70 8.23
CA SER A 53 6.06 -12.69 7.17
C SER A 53 7.06 -13.06 6.08
N GLN A 54 7.78 -14.19 6.20
CA GLN A 54 8.77 -14.65 5.21
C GLN A 54 9.81 -13.60 4.82
N GLY A 55 10.14 -12.70 5.75
CA GLY A 55 11.11 -11.63 5.53
C GLY A 55 10.57 -10.41 4.79
N PHE A 56 9.25 -10.29 4.60
CA PHE A 56 8.60 -9.03 4.26
C PHE A 56 8.42 -8.17 5.52
N ASP A 57 8.71 -6.89 5.36
CA ASP A 57 8.73 -5.91 6.45
C ASP A 57 7.36 -5.24 6.64
N PHE A 58 6.59 -5.10 5.56
CA PHE A 58 5.30 -4.41 5.53
C PHE A 58 4.30 -5.10 4.60
N GLY A 59 3.03 -5.00 4.97
CA GLY A 59 1.89 -5.27 4.09
C GLY A 59 1.17 -3.97 3.76
N LEU A 60 0.66 -3.87 2.53
CA LEU A 60 -0.29 -2.86 2.10
C LEU A 60 -1.58 -3.54 1.63
N VAL A 61 -2.71 -2.97 2.03
CA VAL A 61 -4.04 -3.36 1.55
C VAL A 61 -4.72 -2.11 1.01
N ALA A 62 -4.96 -2.08 -0.30
CA ALA A 62 -5.79 -1.08 -0.95
C ALA A 62 -7.12 -1.72 -1.36
N VAL A 63 -8.23 -1.03 -1.11
CA VAL A 63 -9.58 -1.50 -1.48
C VAL A 63 -10.09 -0.65 -2.63
N PHE A 64 -10.47 -1.32 -3.72
CA PHE A 64 -11.08 -0.73 -4.90
C PHE A 64 -12.56 -1.11 -5.00
N ASP A 65 -13.37 -0.26 -5.61
CA ASP A 65 -14.81 -0.48 -5.82
C ASP A 65 -15.12 -1.62 -6.82
N LYS A 66 -14.26 -1.78 -7.84
CA LYS A 66 -14.37 -2.78 -8.91
C LYS A 66 -13.03 -3.09 -9.56
N ALA A 67 -12.96 -4.14 -10.37
CA ALA A 67 -11.69 -4.59 -10.96
C ALA A 67 -11.10 -3.60 -11.96
N GLU A 68 -11.95 -2.86 -12.69
CA GLU A 68 -11.52 -1.96 -13.75
C GLU A 68 -10.76 -0.74 -13.21
N THR A 69 -11.01 -0.34 -11.97
CA THR A 69 -10.36 0.82 -11.34
C THR A 69 -8.92 0.53 -10.90
N ILE A 70 -8.49 -0.75 -10.84
CA ILE A 70 -7.07 -1.09 -10.63
C ILE A 70 -6.20 -0.57 -11.78
N LYS A 71 -6.66 -0.68 -13.03
CA LYS A 71 -5.91 -0.16 -14.18
C LYS A 71 -5.79 1.36 -14.11
N VAL A 72 -6.89 2.04 -13.77
CA VAL A 72 -6.91 3.50 -13.56
C VAL A 72 -5.91 3.89 -12.48
N PHE A 73 -5.89 3.19 -11.35
CA PHE A 73 -4.92 3.39 -10.28
C PHE A 73 -3.48 3.23 -10.76
N ALA A 74 -3.18 2.11 -11.44
CA ALA A 74 -1.82 1.80 -11.87
C ALA A 74 -1.22 2.87 -12.81
N GLU A 75 -2.07 3.50 -13.62
CA GLU A 75 -1.69 4.53 -14.61
C GLU A 75 -1.87 5.97 -14.09
N HIS A 76 -2.44 6.16 -12.89
CA HIS A 76 -2.76 7.48 -12.38
C HIS A 76 -1.50 8.27 -12.01
N PRO A 77 -1.34 9.55 -12.41
CA PRO A 77 -0.14 10.34 -12.13
C PRO A 77 0.27 10.35 -10.64
N VAL A 78 -0.71 10.48 -9.73
CA VAL A 78 -0.46 10.45 -8.27
C VAL A 78 0.12 9.13 -7.77
N HIS A 79 -0.14 8.00 -8.44
CA HIS A 79 0.48 6.71 -8.11
C HIS A 79 1.90 6.59 -8.67
N LEU A 80 2.23 7.33 -9.73
CA LEU A 80 3.52 7.27 -10.42
C LEU A 80 4.59 8.21 -9.82
N GLU A 81 4.22 9.08 -8.88
CA GLU A 81 5.11 9.98 -8.12
C GLU A 81 5.83 9.27 -6.94
#